data_AF-A0A7C3G1X2-F1
#
_entry.id   AF-A0A7C3G1X2-F1
#
_cell.length_a   1.000
_cell.length_b   1.000
_cell.length_c   1.000
_cell.angle_alpha   90.00
_cell.angle_beta   90.00
_cell.angle_gamma   90.00
#
_symmetry.space_group_name_H-M   'P 1'
#
loop_
_entity.id
_entity.type
_entity.pdbx_description
1 polymer ?
#
loop_
_entity_poly.entity_id
_entity_poly.type
_entity_poly.pdbx_seq_one_letter_code
_entity_poly.pdbx_strand_id
1 'polypeptide(L)' 'IDELAAAPKGGALAKGIEIAGRMIADLRVNSICDGVHIMAIGKEEVVPDILAAAGM' A
#
# COMPACT_ATOMS: atom_id res chain seq x y z
N ILE A 1 7.97 -7.33 5.64
CA ILE A 1 7.50 -8.59 5.01
C ILE A 1 6.85 -9.50 6.04
N ASP A 2 7.41 -9.57 7.26
CA ASP A 2 6.83 -10.34 8.37
C ASP A 2 5.35 -9.99 8.64
N GLU A 3 4.98 -8.71 8.53
CA GLU A 3 3.59 -8.27 8.68
C GLU A 3 2.64 -8.87 7.62
N LEU A 4 3.10 -8.99 6.37
CA LEU A 4 2.35 -9.64 5.30
C LEU A 4 2.28 -11.16 5.51
N ALA A 5 3.37 -11.76 5.97
CA ALA A 5 3.43 -13.20 6.26
C ALA A 5 2.56 -13.60 7.47
N ALA A 6 2.37 -12.68 8.43
CA ALA A 6 1.52 -12.87 9.59
C ALA A 6 0.02 -12.64 9.29
N ALA A 7 -0.33 -12.21 8.08
CA ALA A 7 -1.73 -11.98 7.71
C ALA A 7 -2.54 -13.29 7.78
N PRO A 8 -3.80 -13.25 8.28
CA PRO A 8 -4.66 -14.42 8.29
C PRO A 8 -4.93 -14.93 6.86
N LYS A 9 -5.30 -16.21 6.71
CA LYS A 9 -5.62 -16.79 5.40
C LYS A 9 -6.67 -15.94 4.68
N GLY A 10 -6.37 -15.52 3.44
CA GLY A 10 -7.21 -14.63 2.64
C GLY A 10 -7.02 -13.13 2.91
N GLY A 11 -6.30 -12.74 3.97
CA GLY A 11 -6.06 -11.35 4.36
C GLY A 11 -4.79 -10.72 3.76
N ALA A 12 -3.98 -11.47 3.03
CA ALA A 12 -2.72 -10.98 2.47
C ALA A 12 -2.91 -9.75 1.57
N LEU A 13 -3.98 -9.71 0.76
CA LEU A 13 -4.26 -8.57 -0.11
C LEU A 13 -4.58 -7.31 0.70
N ALA A 14 -5.53 -7.39 1.63
CA ALA A 14 -5.92 -6.26 2.47
C ALA A 14 -4.72 -5.75 3.29
N LYS A 15 -3.89 -6.65 3.83
CA LYS A 15 -2.69 -6.27 4.56
C LYS A 15 -1.63 -5.63 3.65
N GLY A 16 -1.48 -6.11 2.41
CA GLY A 16 -0.60 -5.49 1.42
C GLY A 16 -1.02 -4.05 1.06
N ILE A 17 -2.33 -3.83 0.90
CA ILE A 17 -2.90 -2.49 0.66
C ILE A 17 -2.58 -1.54 1.82
N GLU A 18 -2.80 -1.99 3.07
CA GLU A 18 -2.49 -1.23 4.28
C GLU A 18 -1.00 -0.84 4.34
N ILE A 19 -0.10 -1.80 4.08
CA ILE A 19 1.35 -1.58 4.11
C ILE A 19 1.77 -0.56 3.03
N ALA A 20 1.27 -0.72 1.80
CA ALA A 20 1.59 0.17 0.69
C ALA A 20 1.07 1.59 0.96
N GLY A 21 -0.18 1.73 1.40
CA GLY A 21 -0.78 3.02 1.73
C GLY A 21 -0.02 3.75 2.84
N ARG A 22 0.32 3.04 3.92
CA ARG A 22 1.14 3.58 5.02
C ARG A 22 2.50 4.06 4.55
N MET A 23 3.17 3.27 3.71
CA MET A 23 4.47 3.66 3.15
C MET A 23 4.37 4.94 2.30
N ILE A 24 3.35 5.07 1.46
CA ILE A 24 3.13 6.27 0.65
C ILE A 24 2.85 7.50 1.54
N ALA A 25 2.01 7.34 2.57
CA ALA A 25 1.72 8.40 3.54
C ALA A 25 2.99 8.86 4.26
N ASP A 26 3.83 7.93 4.72
CA ASP A 26 5.09 8.24 5.39
C ASP A 26 6.06 8.98 4.47
N LEU A 27 6.21 8.54 3.21
CA LEU A 27 7.04 9.23 2.21
C LEU A 27 6.58 10.67 1.98
N ARG A 28 5.26 10.90 1.93
CA ARG A 28 4.66 12.22 1.76
C ARG A 28 4.85 13.11 2.99
N VAL A 29 4.51 12.62 4.18
CA VAL A 29 4.62 13.39 5.44
C VAL A 29 6.05 13.83 5.70
N ASN A 30 7.02 12.97 5.39
CA ASN A 30 8.44 13.28 5.54
C ASN A 30 9.05 14.00 4.33
N SER A 31 8.27 14.33 3.30
CA SER A 31 8.72 15.02 2.08
C SER A 31 9.95 14.37 1.45
N ILE A 32 9.96 13.03 1.39
CA ILE A 32 11.10 12.24 0.88
C ILE A 32 11.17 12.28 -0.66
N CYS A 33 10.01 12.37 -1.32
CA CYS A 33 9.89 12.41 -2.78
C CYS A 33 8.61 13.12 -3.22
N ASP A 34 8.59 13.63 -4.46
CA ASP A 34 7.44 14.32 -5.05
C ASP A 34 6.31 13.37 -5.49
N GLY A 35 6.59 12.08 -5.65
CA GLY A 35 5.61 11.11 -6.12
C GLY A 35 6.10 9.66 -6.05
N VAL A 36 5.17 8.73 -6.26
CA VAL A 36 5.41 7.29 -6.23
C VAL A 36 4.93 6.64 -7.53
N HIS A 37 5.57 5.55 -7.93
CA HIS A 37 5.11 4.68 -9.00
C HIS A 37 4.56 3.38 -8.39
N ILE A 38 3.29 3.07 -8.63
CA ILE A 38 2.63 1.86 -8.11
C ILE A 38 2.59 0.81 -9.22
N MET A 39 3.21 -0.35 -8.97
CA MET A 39 3.11 -1.52 -9.85
C MET A 39 2.18 -2.57 -9.22
N ALA A 40 0.93 -2.63 -9.69
CA ALA A 40 -0.09 -3.55 -9.21
C ALA A 40 -0.40 -4.64 -10.26
N ILE A 41 0.61 -5.40 -10.68
CA ILE A 41 0.52 -6.36 -11.80
C ILE A 41 -0.56 -7.41 -11.53
N GLY A 42 -1.58 -7.47 -12.39
CA GLY A 42 -2.71 -8.40 -12.27
C GLY A 42 -3.63 -8.11 -11.09
N LYS A 43 -3.49 -6.93 -10.49
CA LYS A 43 -4.25 -6.39 -9.36
C LYS A 43 -4.46 -4.89 -9.49
N GLU A 44 -4.53 -4.39 -10.71
CA GLU A 44 -4.64 -2.97 -11.03
C GLU A 44 -5.91 -2.35 -10.41
N GLU A 45 -6.95 -3.16 -10.18
CA GLU A 45 -8.19 -2.73 -9.54
C GLU A 45 -8.03 -2.26 -8.10
N VAL A 46 -6.96 -2.65 -7.40
CA VAL A 46 -6.74 -2.28 -5.98
C VAL A 46 -5.95 -1.00 -5.79
N VAL A 47 -5.47 -0.37 -6.88
CA VAL A 47 -4.72 0.89 -6.81
C VAL A 47 -5.53 2.00 -6.10
N PRO A 48 -6.84 2.18 -6.35
CA PRO A 48 -7.65 3.14 -5.60
C PRO A 48 -7.66 2.88 -4.09
N ASP A 49 -7.70 1.61 -3.66
CA ASP A 49 -7.70 1.26 -2.23
C ASP A 49 -6.36 1.59 -1.56
N ILE A 50 -5.24 1.41 -2.28
CA ILE A 50 -3.89 1.80 -1.83
C ILE A 50 -3.82 3.32 -1.62
N LEU A 51 -4.34 4.10 -2.58
CA LEU A 51 -4.38 5.56 -2.49
C LEU A 51 -5.28 6.03 -1.33
N ALA A 52 -6.45 5.41 -1.16
CA ALA A 52 -7.34 5.69 -0.03
C ALA A 52 -6.66 5.39 1.32
N ALA A 53 -5.93 4.28 1.43
CA ALA A 53 -5.14 3.94 2.61
C ALA A 53 -3.96 4.93 2.85
N ALA A 54 -3.47 5.60 1.80
CA ALA A 54 -2.49 6.67 1.89
C ALA A 54 -3.10 8.05 2.21
N GLY A 55 -4.43 8.16 2.30
CA GLY A 55 -5.15 9.43 2.49
C GLY A 55 -5.18 10.32 1.25
N MET A 56 -5.23 9.71 0.06
CA MET A 56 -5.29 10.37 -1.25
C MET A 56 -6.62 10.12 -1.98
#